data_AF-A0A417ED92-F1
#
_entry.id   AF-A0A417ED92-F1
#
_cell.length_a   1.000
_cell.length_b   1.000
_cell.length_c   1.000
_cell.angle_alpha   90.00
_cell.angle_beta   90.00
_cell.angle_gamma   90.00
#
_symmetry.space_group_name_H-M   'P 1'
#
loop_
_entity.id
_entity.type
_entity.pdbx_description
1 polymer ?
#
loop_
_entity_poly.entity_id
_entity_poly.type
_entity_poly.pdbx_seq_one_letter_code
_entity_poly.pdbx_strand_id
1 'polypeptide(L)'
;MRDYSLQREEIETIKPRTITVNLSDADVRRLAEKSGEGGLTISELLENFIGDLVDGTYSNGSDERMYAEQWYQRCWFAMFSDDTFLKFLLLWGDLDDYIDLMDELESNKKEMEEMTADAEEYSAEERNEIQEYINDLQKEKDYYWNKFLERKLQKESYVFEKEVENIMAWKSQLDTLLDTENP
;
A
#
# COMPACT_ATOMS: atom_id res chain seq x y z
N MET A 1 23.44 1.55 1.26
CA MET A 1 23.62 2.75 2.11
C MET A 1 22.42 3.63 1.79
N ARG A 2 21.52 3.87 2.76
CA ARG A 2 20.35 4.71 2.56
C ARG A 2 20.83 6.12 2.18
N ASP A 3 20.17 6.77 1.23
CA ASP A 3 20.48 8.14 0.86
C ASP A 3 20.14 9.05 2.06
N TYR A 4 21.12 9.81 2.54
CA TYR A 4 20.95 10.71 3.67
C TYR A 4 19.92 11.83 3.40
N SER A 5 19.69 12.19 2.13
CA SER A 5 18.68 13.19 1.77
C SER A 5 17.27 12.65 1.99
N LEU A 6 16.98 11.45 1.50
CA LEU A 6 15.70 10.75 1.69
C LEU A 6 15.38 10.52 3.16
N GLN A 7 16.39 10.16 3.98
CA GLN A 7 16.17 9.96 5.41
C GLN A 7 15.76 11.25 6.12
N ARG A 8 16.27 12.41 5.70
CA ARG A 8 15.90 13.69 6.29
C ARG A 8 14.45 14.05 5.98
N GLU A 9 14.04 13.85 4.73
CA GLU A 9 12.66 14.07 4.29
C GLU A 9 11.69 13.16 5.07
N GLU A 10 12.04 11.88 5.25
CA GLU A 10 11.24 10.94 6.04
C GLU A 10 11.08 11.40 7.51
N ILE A 11 12.17 11.85 8.15
CA ILE A 11 12.15 12.34 9.54
C ILE A 11 11.23 13.57 9.69
N GLU A 12 11.17 14.45 8.68
CA GLU A 12 10.28 15.62 8.70
C GLU A 12 8.79 15.23 8.69
N THR A 13 8.46 14.01 8.26
CA THR A 13 7.08 13.49 8.26
C THR A 13 6.65 12.83 9.57
N ILE A 14 7.55 12.67 10.55
CA ILE A 14 7.24 12.06 11.85
C ILE A 14 6.16 12.88 12.56
N LYS A 15 5.04 12.24 12.85
CA LYS A 15 3.88 12.83 13.51
C LYS A 15 3.07 11.74 14.23
N PRO A 16 2.30 12.08 15.29
CA PRO A 16 1.43 11.10 15.96
C PRO A 16 0.45 10.45 14.97
N ARG A 17 0.26 9.13 15.11
CA ARG A 17 -0.72 8.35 14.33
C ARG A 17 -1.59 7.55 15.30
N THR A 18 -2.88 7.46 15.00
CA THR A 18 -3.83 6.67 15.81
C THR A 18 -4.04 5.30 15.18
N ILE A 19 -3.58 4.25 15.87
CA ILE A 19 -3.80 2.85 15.47
C ILE A 19 -4.57 2.15 16.59
N THR A 20 -5.72 1.57 16.25
CA THR A 20 -6.55 0.84 17.23
C THR A 20 -6.11 -0.63 17.28
N VAL A 21 -5.81 -1.11 18.49
CA VAL A 21 -5.46 -2.52 18.75
C VAL A 21 -6.39 -3.13 19.78
N ASN A 22 -6.68 -4.42 19.64
CA ASN A 22 -7.47 -5.17 20.61
C ASN A 22 -6.51 -5.92 21.55
N LEU A 23 -6.50 -5.53 22.83
CA LEU A 23 -5.64 -6.11 23.86
C LEU A 23 -6.49 -6.50 25.08
N SER A 24 -6.10 -7.57 25.77
CA SER A 24 -6.68 -7.86 27.09
C SER A 24 -6.13 -6.91 28.15
N ASP A 25 -6.85 -6.72 29.27
CA ASP A 25 -6.36 -5.92 30.41
C ASP A 25 -4.98 -6.40 30.92
N ALA A 26 -4.73 -7.72 30.84
CA ALA A 26 -3.46 -8.31 31.22
C ALA A 26 -2.33 -7.96 30.23
N ASP A 27 -2.63 -7.86 28.94
CA ASP A 27 -1.67 -7.40 27.93
C ASP A 27 -1.33 -5.92 28.14
N VAL A 28 -2.34 -5.09 28.41
CA VAL A 28 -2.14 -3.66 28.71
C VAL A 28 -1.24 -3.48 29.92
N ARG A 29 -1.45 -4.24 30.99
CA ARG A 29 -0.58 -4.21 32.17
C ARG A 29 0.86 -4.61 31.84
N ARG A 30 1.04 -5.74 31.14
CA ARG A 30 2.38 -6.24 30.77
C ARG A 30 3.12 -5.28 29.85
N LEU A 31 2.40 -4.63 28.94
CA LEU A 31 2.97 -3.61 28.05
C LEU A 31 3.44 -2.38 28.84
N ALA A 32 2.62 -1.91 29.80
CA ALA A 32 2.97 -0.79 30.68
C ALA A 32 4.18 -1.10 31.59
N GLU A 33 4.24 -2.31 32.15
CA GLU A 33 5.39 -2.75 32.96
C GLU A 33 6.65 -2.83 32.11
N LYS A 34 6.55 -3.39 30.90
CA LYS A 34 7.67 -3.50 29.95
C LYS A 34 8.23 -2.13 29.53
N SER A 35 7.36 -1.16 29.24
CA SER A 35 7.80 0.20 28.92
C SER A 35 8.43 0.88 30.14
N GLY A 36 7.85 0.68 31.33
CA GLY A 36 8.38 1.19 32.60
C GLY A 36 9.79 0.67 32.94
N GLU A 37 10.09 -0.61 32.68
CA GLU A 37 11.44 -1.17 32.84
C GLU A 37 12.50 -0.42 32.03
N GLY A 38 12.13 0.05 30.83
CA GLY A 38 13.00 0.82 29.94
C GLY A 38 13.00 2.33 30.21
N GLY A 39 12.16 2.83 31.13
CA GLY A 39 11.96 4.27 31.33
C GLY A 39 11.23 4.96 30.18
N LEU A 40 10.45 4.20 29.39
CA LEU A 40 9.71 4.66 28.22
C LEU A 40 8.20 4.74 28.51
N THR A 41 7.53 5.62 27.78
CA THR A 41 6.09 5.52 27.57
C THR A 41 5.76 4.29 26.73
N ILE A 42 4.50 3.84 26.79
CA ILE A 42 4.02 2.75 25.93
C ILE A 42 4.20 3.13 24.44
N SER A 43 3.92 4.38 24.07
CA SER A 43 4.05 4.87 22.69
C SER A 43 5.50 4.78 22.21
N GLU A 44 6.47 5.27 22.99
CA GLU A 44 7.89 5.20 22.62
C GLU A 44 8.37 3.75 22.46
N LEU A 45 7.93 2.83 23.33
CA LEU A 45 8.24 1.41 23.18
C LEU A 45 7.70 0.84 21.86
N LEU A 46 6.46 1.20 21.50
CA LEU A 46 5.84 0.74 20.25
C LEU A 46 6.47 1.40 19.02
N GLU A 47 6.84 2.68 19.07
CA GLU A 47 7.56 3.39 18.00
C GLU A 47 8.89 2.70 17.68
N ASN A 48 9.65 2.31 18.71
CA ASN A 48 10.90 1.57 18.56
C ASN A 48 10.66 0.17 17.94
N PHE A 49 9.68 -0.57 18.46
CA PHE A 49 9.34 -1.90 17.93
C PHE A 49 8.88 -1.85 16.46
N ILE A 50 8.04 -0.88 16.10
CA ILE A 50 7.62 -0.64 14.72
C ILE A 50 8.81 -0.27 13.86
N GLY A 51 9.70 0.62 14.35
CA GLY A 51 10.93 1.00 13.67
C GLY A 51 11.80 -0.20 13.31
N ASP A 52 11.93 -1.18 14.21
CA ASP A 52 12.65 -2.42 13.91
C ASP A 52 11.91 -3.33 12.94
N LEU A 53 10.58 -3.37 13.00
CA LEU A 53 9.76 -4.18 12.10
C LEU A 53 9.80 -3.69 10.65
N VAL A 54 9.83 -2.37 10.42
CA VAL A 54 9.68 -1.78 9.07
C VAL A 54 10.95 -1.10 8.56
N ASP A 55 12.08 -1.27 9.26
CA ASP A 55 13.33 -0.54 8.99
C ASP A 55 13.18 1.00 9.05
N GLY A 56 12.34 1.48 9.97
CA GLY A 56 11.92 2.87 10.11
C GLY A 56 12.87 3.76 10.92
N THR A 57 12.42 5.00 11.15
CA THR A 57 13.20 6.10 11.76
C THR A 57 13.67 5.85 13.20
N TYR A 58 12.96 5.01 13.95
CA TYR A 58 13.27 4.64 15.34
C TYR A 58 13.95 3.26 15.49
N SER A 59 14.56 2.72 14.43
CA SER A 59 15.21 1.40 14.51
C SER A 59 16.39 1.39 15.50
N ASN A 60 16.46 0.34 16.31
CA ASN A 60 17.49 0.11 17.32
C ASN A 60 18.79 -0.50 16.78
N GLY A 61 18.79 -0.99 15.53
CA GLY A 61 19.98 -1.60 14.95
C GLY A 61 19.66 -2.68 13.93
N SER A 62 20.69 -3.11 13.20
CA SER A 62 20.53 -4.16 12.18
C SER A 62 20.14 -5.51 12.76
N ASP A 63 20.58 -5.81 13.98
CA ASP A 63 20.32 -7.10 14.62
C ASP A 63 18.85 -7.18 15.04
N GLU A 64 18.31 -6.10 15.59
CA GLU A 64 16.90 -5.98 15.96
C GLU A 64 15.99 -6.10 14.75
N ARG A 65 16.33 -5.43 13.63
CA ARG A 65 15.62 -5.60 12.35
C ARG A 65 15.67 -7.02 11.82
N MET A 66 16.84 -7.66 11.91
CA MET A 66 17.00 -9.05 11.52
C MET A 66 16.07 -9.96 12.35
N TYR A 67 15.98 -9.73 13.66
CA TYR A 67 15.08 -10.50 14.52
C TYR A 67 13.60 -10.21 14.24
N ALA A 68 13.23 -8.96 13.99
CA ALA A 68 11.87 -8.57 13.64
C ALA A 68 11.43 -9.20 12.31
N GLU A 69 12.29 -9.20 11.30
CA GLU A 69 12.04 -9.85 10.01
C GLU A 69 11.90 -11.37 10.18
N GLN A 70 12.78 -12.01 10.96
CA GLN A 70 12.64 -13.45 11.26
C GLN A 70 11.34 -13.79 11.98
N TRP A 71 10.89 -12.93 12.90
CA TRP A 71 9.60 -13.08 13.55
C TRP A 71 8.46 -12.96 12.53
N TYR A 72 8.48 -11.93 11.68
CA TYR A 72 7.48 -11.68 10.64
C TYR A 72 7.35 -12.90 9.72
N GLN A 73 8.46 -13.37 9.14
CA GLN A 73 8.49 -14.49 8.19
C GLN A 73 8.01 -15.82 8.79
N ARG A 74 8.09 -15.99 10.11
CA ARG A 74 7.64 -17.19 10.82
C ARG A 74 6.17 -17.13 11.24
N CYS A 75 5.56 -15.95 11.22
CA CYS A 75 4.16 -15.82 11.55
C CYS A 75 3.28 -16.40 10.44
N TRP A 76 2.12 -16.94 10.85
CA TRP A 76 1.18 -17.58 9.93
C TRP A 76 0.73 -16.64 8.81
N PHE A 77 0.62 -15.34 9.09
CA PHE A 77 0.21 -14.32 8.13
C PHE A 77 1.27 -14.04 7.06
N ALA A 78 2.55 -14.28 7.30
CA ALA A 78 3.58 -14.16 6.27
C ALA A 78 3.73 -15.50 5.54
N MET A 79 3.92 -16.58 6.31
CA MET A 79 4.22 -17.92 5.81
C MET A 79 3.09 -18.54 4.98
N PHE A 80 1.83 -18.26 5.35
CA PHE A 80 0.65 -18.82 4.71
C PHE A 80 -0.28 -17.71 4.20
N SER A 81 0.27 -16.53 3.86
CA SER A 81 -0.52 -15.48 3.20
C SER A 81 -1.06 -15.96 1.86
N ASP A 82 -2.31 -15.57 1.58
CA ASP A 82 -2.85 -15.66 0.24
C ASP A 82 -2.05 -14.80 -0.73
N ASP A 83 -2.03 -15.26 -1.96
CA ASP A 83 -1.12 -14.79 -2.97
C ASP A 83 -1.85 -13.77 -3.85
N THR A 84 -2.29 -12.67 -3.23
CA THR A 84 -3.16 -11.63 -3.81
C THR A 84 -2.46 -10.72 -4.82
N PHE A 85 -3.24 -10.00 -5.62
CA PHE A 85 -2.73 -9.04 -6.58
C PHE A 85 -2.07 -7.84 -5.88
N LEU A 86 -2.64 -7.38 -4.75
CA LEU A 86 -2.02 -6.38 -3.89
C LEU A 86 -0.62 -6.80 -3.44
N LYS A 87 -0.47 -8.03 -2.92
CA LYS A 87 0.83 -8.58 -2.50
C LYS A 87 1.80 -8.64 -3.67
N PHE A 88 1.33 -9.01 -4.86
CA PHE A 88 2.15 -9.01 -6.06
C PHE A 88 2.67 -7.60 -6.39
N LEU A 89 1.81 -6.59 -6.45
CA LEU A 89 2.22 -5.21 -6.75
C LEU A 89 3.20 -4.66 -5.70
N LEU A 90 2.92 -4.88 -4.42
CA LEU A 90 3.80 -4.45 -3.32
C LEU A 90 5.20 -5.08 -3.40
N LEU A 91 5.29 -6.38 -3.72
CA LEU A 91 6.58 -7.07 -3.83
C LEU A 91 7.40 -6.62 -5.05
N TRP A 92 6.74 -6.10 -6.08
CA TRP A 92 7.40 -5.60 -7.28
C TRP A 92 7.77 -4.12 -7.17
N GLY A 93 7.11 -3.37 -6.28
CA GLY A 93 7.25 -1.93 -6.19
C GLY A 93 6.39 -1.16 -7.20
N ASP A 94 5.42 -1.83 -7.83
CA ASP A 94 4.62 -1.29 -8.93
C ASP A 94 3.23 -0.81 -8.47
N LEU A 95 2.98 -0.72 -7.15
CA LEU A 95 1.64 -0.42 -6.64
C LEU A 95 1.20 1.01 -6.97
N ASP A 96 2.06 2.00 -6.74
CA ASP A 96 1.73 3.40 -7.00
C ASP A 96 1.53 3.62 -8.51
N ASP A 97 2.44 3.09 -9.35
CA ASP A 97 2.31 3.11 -10.81
C ASP A 97 1.01 2.47 -11.29
N TYR A 98 0.60 1.35 -10.68
CA TYR A 98 -0.66 0.69 -11.02
C TYR A 98 -1.89 1.52 -10.61
N ILE A 99 -1.84 2.21 -9.47
CA ILE A 99 -2.93 3.09 -9.03
C ILE A 99 -3.04 4.29 -9.98
N ASP A 100 -1.92 4.93 -10.32
CA ASP A 100 -1.89 6.06 -11.25
C ASP A 100 -2.44 5.66 -12.63
N LEU A 101 -2.07 4.48 -13.13
CA LEU A 101 -2.62 3.89 -14.35
C LEU A 101 -4.14 3.73 -14.29
N MET A 102 -4.68 3.28 -13.16
CA MET A 102 -6.12 3.07 -12.97
C MET A 102 -6.88 4.41 -12.92
N ASP A 103 -6.35 5.40 -12.20
CA ASP A 103 -6.92 6.74 -12.10
C ASP A 103 -6.91 7.46 -13.46
N GLU A 104 -5.82 7.30 -14.22
CA GLU A 104 -5.69 7.85 -15.56
C GLU A 104 -6.68 7.18 -16.53
N LEU A 105 -6.82 5.85 -16.47
CA LEU A 105 -7.78 5.10 -17.27
C LEU A 105 -9.23 5.53 -16.97
N GLU A 106 -9.57 5.75 -15.70
CA GLU A 106 -10.89 6.24 -15.31
C GLU A 106 -11.14 7.67 -15.82
N SER A 107 -10.16 8.56 -15.65
CA SER A 107 -10.24 9.95 -16.10
C SER A 107 -10.45 10.06 -17.61
N ASN A 108 -9.67 9.32 -18.40
CA ASN A 108 -9.80 9.31 -19.87
C ASN A 108 -11.13 8.69 -20.34
N LYS A 109 -11.62 7.66 -19.66
CA LYS A 109 -12.96 7.09 -19.98
C LYS A 109 -14.07 8.11 -19.76
N LYS A 110 -13.99 8.87 -18.67
CA LYS A 110 -14.95 9.94 -18.38
C LYS A 110 -14.87 11.06 -19.43
N GLU A 111 -13.67 11.48 -19.83
CA GLU A 111 -13.49 12.46 -20.90
C GLU A 111 -14.09 11.97 -22.21
N MET A 112 -13.87 10.69 -22.58
CA MET A 112 -14.47 10.08 -23.76
C MET A 112 -16.02 10.07 -23.70
N GLU A 113 -16.60 9.81 -22.53
CA GLU A 113 -18.05 9.90 -22.32
C GLU A 113 -18.58 11.33 -22.52
N GLU A 114 -17.86 12.34 -22.03
CA GLU A 114 -18.20 13.76 -22.22
C GLU A 114 -18.11 14.17 -23.71
N MET A 115 -17.04 13.77 -24.41
CA MET A 115 -16.86 14.06 -25.85
C MET A 115 -17.86 13.36 -26.76
N THR A 116 -18.39 12.21 -26.34
CA THR A 116 -19.43 11.50 -27.09
C THR A 116 -20.81 12.10 -26.84
N ALA A 117 -21.02 12.77 -25.70
CA ALA A 117 -22.24 13.50 -25.41
C ALA A 117 -22.33 14.83 -26.18
N ASP A 118 -21.22 15.54 -26.40
CA ASP A 118 -21.15 16.75 -27.24
C ASP A 118 -20.40 16.51 -28.56
N ALA A 119 -21.08 15.85 -29.50
CA ALA A 119 -20.48 15.49 -30.78
C ALA A 119 -20.25 16.68 -31.73
N GLU A 120 -20.79 17.87 -31.42
CA GLU A 120 -20.59 19.10 -32.21
C GLU A 120 -19.34 19.87 -31.78
N GLU A 121 -18.98 19.80 -30.49
CA GLU A 121 -17.76 20.42 -29.95
C GLU A 121 -16.49 19.66 -30.33
N TYR A 122 -16.53 18.34 -30.32
CA TYR A 122 -15.36 17.49 -30.55
C TYR A 122 -15.35 16.84 -31.92
N SER A 123 -14.21 16.93 -32.61
CA SER A 123 -13.98 16.26 -33.88
C SER A 123 -13.87 14.74 -33.71
N ALA A 124 -14.02 14.01 -34.81
CA ALA A 124 -13.79 12.57 -34.82
C ALA A 124 -12.32 12.21 -34.56
N GLU A 125 -11.38 13.11 -34.89
CA GLU A 125 -9.95 12.89 -34.72
C GLU A 125 -9.57 12.96 -33.23
N GLU A 126 -10.02 13.98 -32.51
CA GLU A 126 -9.82 14.11 -31.05
C GLU A 126 -10.39 12.89 -30.30
N ARG A 127 -11.61 12.44 -30.66
CA ARG A 127 -12.20 11.23 -30.05
C ARG A 127 -11.38 9.96 -30.32
N ASN A 128 -10.77 9.85 -31.51
CA ASN A 128 -9.93 8.70 -31.83
C ASN A 128 -8.63 8.71 -31.04
N GLU A 129 -8.00 9.88 -30.86
CA GLU A 129 -6.78 10.02 -30.07
C GLU A 129 -6.99 9.56 -28.61
N ILE A 130 -8.05 10.01 -27.96
CA ILE A 130 -8.38 9.56 -26.59
C ILE A 130 -8.71 8.07 -26.56
N GLN A 131 -9.46 7.57 -27.55
CA GLN A 131 -9.79 6.15 -27.60
C GLN A 131 -8.55 5.26 -27.80
N GLU A 132 -7.59 5.69 -28.61
CA GLU A 132 -6.30 5.02 -28.77
C GLU A 132 -5.51 5.02 -27.45
N TYR A 133 -5.49 6.15 -26.75
CA TYR A 133 -4.83 6.24 -25.45
C TYR A 133 -5.45 5.32 -24.39
N ILE A 134 -6.79 5.31 -24.28
CA ILE A 134 -7.54 4.38 -23.43
C ILE A 134 -7.17 2.92 -23.75
N ASN A 135 -7.02 2.58 -25.03
CA ASN A 135 -6.64 1.22 -25.43
C ASN A 135 -5.23 0.85 -24.97
N ASP A 136 -4.29 1.80 -24.95
CA ASP A 136 -2.93 1.57 -24.48
C ASP A 136 -2.88 1.40 -22.96
N LEU A 137 -3.56 2.26 -22.21
CA LEU A 137 -3.73 2.11 -20.75
C LEU A 137 -4.40 0.77 -20.40
N GLN A 138 -5.40 0.36 -21.18
CA GLN A 138 -6.09 -0.92 -20.98
C GLN A 138 -5.15 -2.12 -21.23
N LYS A 139 -4.25 -2.05 -22.23
CA LYS A 139 -3.22 -3.08 -22.44
C LYS A 139 -2.24 -3.16 -21.28
N GLU A 140 -1.86 -2.02 -20.71
CA GLU A 140 -0.96 -1.99 -19.55
C GLU A 140 -1.62 -2.58 -18.31
N LYS A 141 -2.89 -2.25 -18.06
CA LYS A 141 -3.68 -2.87 -16.99
C LYS A 141 -3.74 -4.38 -17.14
N ASP A 142 -4.04 -4.84 -18.37
CA ASP A 142 -4.10 -6.26 -18.68
C ASP A 142 -2.72 -6.94 -18.55
N TYR A 143 -1.62 -6.21 -18.82
CA TYR A 143 -0.27 -6.70 -18.59
C TYR A 143 -0.02 -7.02 -17.11
N TYR A 144 -0.32 -6.11 -16.19
CA TYR A 144 -0.17 -6.36 -14.75
C TYR A 144 -0.98 -7.56 -14.29
N TRP A 145 -2.24 -7.62 -14.72
CA TRP A 145 -3.13 -8.71 -14.35
C TRP A 145 -2.67 -10.07 -14.89
N ASN A 146 -2.29 -10.13 -16.17
CA ASN A 146 -1.81 -11.37 -16.78
C ASN A 146 -0.50 -11.85 -16.13
N LYS A 147 0.41 -10.93 -15.82
CA LYS A 147 1.68 -11.22 -15.15
C LYS A 147 1.49 -11.75 -13.73
N PHE A 148 0.51 -11.21 -13.02
CA PHE A 148 0.06 -11.76 -11.74
C PHE A 148 -0.45 -13.19 -11.91
N LEU A 149 -1.36 -13.43 -12.85
CA LEU A 149 -1.95 -14.75 -13.11
C LEU A 149 -0.93 -15.77 -13.61
N GLU A 150 0.08 -15.39 -14.40
CA GLU A 150 1.17 -16.27 -14.84
C GLU A 150 1.89 -16.98 -13.70
N ARG A 151 1.97 -16.34 -12.54
CA ARG A 151 2.62 -16.88 -11.35
C ARG A 151 1.72 -17.83 -10.55
N LYS A 152 0.44 -17.97 -10.91
CA LYS A 152 -0.53 -18.76 -10.14
C LYS A 152 -0.83 -20.09 -10.82
N LEU A 153 -0.87 -21.14 -10.00
CA LEU A 153 -1.24 -22.50 -10.41
C LEU A 153 -2.75 -22.67 -10.59
N GLN A 154 -3.57 -21.84 -9.95
CA GLN A 154 -5.04 -21.86 -10.00
C GLN A 154 -5.52 -20.48 -10.45
N LYS A 155 -5.46 -20.20 -11.74
CA LYS A 155 -5.75 -18.85 -12.27
C LYS A 155 -7.23 -18.51 -12.18
N GLU A 156 -8.07 -19.54 -12.29
CA GLU A 156 -9.53 -19.45 -12.37
C GLU A 156 -10.19 -19.07 -11.04
N SER A 157 -9.47 -19.14 -9.91
CA SER A 157 -10.01 -18.77 -8.60
C SER A 157 -9.93 -17.26 -8.31
N TYR A 158 -9.19 -16.50 -9.12
CA TYR A 158 -9.01 -15.06 -8.94
C TYR A 158 -10.04 -14.28 -9.76
N VAL A 159 -10.69 -13.32 -9.12
CA VAL A 159 -11.66 -12.40 -9.73
C VAL A 159 -11.07 -11.01 -9.70
N PHE A 160 -10.88 -10.40 -10.87
CA PHE A 160 -10.18 -9.12 -11.01
C PHE A 160 -10.81 -8.03 -10.14
N GLU A 161 -12.12 -7.89 -10.18
CA GLU A 161 -12.85 -6.86 -9.42
C GLU A 161 -12.62 -6.99 -7.91
N LYS A 162 -12.62 -8.22 -7.39
CA LYS A 162 -12.36 -8.49 -5.96
C LYS A 162 -10.92 -8.16 -5.56
N GLU A 163 -9.96 -8.42 -6.44
CA GLU A 163 -8.56 -8.09 -6.19
C GLU A 163 -8.33 -6.57 -6.23
N VAL A 164 -9.01 -5.86 -7.13
CA VAL A 164 -9.01 -4.39 -7.16
C VAL A 164 -9.68 -3.81 -5.91
N GLU A 165 -10.84 -4.34 -5.48
CA GLU A 165 -11.48 -3.93 -4.22
C GLU A 165 -10.53 -4.07 -3.02
N ASN A 166 -9.75 -5.15 -2.96
CA ASN A 166 -8.75 -5.37 -1.92
C ASN A 166 -7.63 -4.31 -1.96
N ILE A 167 -7.13 -3.96 -3.15
CA ILE A 167 -6.15 -2.88 -3.34
C ILE A 167 -6.72 -1.55 -2.84
N MET A 168 -7.94 -1.20 -3.25
CA MET A 168 -8.58 0.07 -2.87
C MET A 168 -8.87 0.14 -1.38
N ALA A 169 -9.30 -0.97 -0.76
CA ALA A 169 -9.51 -1.05 0.68
C ALA A 169 -8.21 -0.82 1.46
N TRP A 170 -7.10 -1.39 0.99
CA TRP A 170 -5.77 -1.16 1.58
C TRP A 170 -5.31 0.29 1.41
N LYS A 171 -5.45 0.85 0.20
CA LYS A 171 -5.06 2.24 -0.10
C LYS A 171 -5.85 3.23 0.75
N SER A 172 -7.16 3.03 0.89
CA SER A 172 -8.01 3.86 1.74
C SER A 172 -7.59 3.85 3.21
N GLN A 173 -7.18 2.68 3.74
CA GLN A 173 -6.64 2.58 5.10
C GLN A 173 -5.31 3.33 5.23
N LEU A 174 -4.42 3.17 4.26
CA LEU A 174 -3.14 3.89 4.22
C LEU A 174 -3.36 5.40 4.18
N ASP A 175 -4.23 5.87 3.28
CA ASP A 175 -4.54 7.29 3.13
C ASP A 175 -5.14 7.86 4.41
N THR A 176 -6.05 7.15 5.07
CA THR A 176 -6.60 7.56 6.38
C THR A 176 -5.50 7.72 7.43
N LEU A 177 -4.49 6.85 7.41
CA LEU A 177 -3.37 6.94 8.34
C LEU A 177 -2.40 8.05 7.97
N LEU A 178 -2.26 8.39 6.68
CA LEU A 178 -1.34 9.42 6.18
C LEU A 178 -1.95 10.84 6.23
N ASP A 179 -3.27 10.93 6.09
CA ASP A 179 -4.06 12.17 6.13
C ASP A 179 -4.00 12.81 7.53
N THR A 180 -3.95 14.14 7.53
CA THR A 180 -3.66 14.98 8.68
C THR A 180 -4.78 15.94 9.05
N GLU A 181 -5.89 15.96 8.31
CA GLU A 181 -6.98 16.90 8.58
C GLU A 181 -8.06 16.37 9.55
N ASN A 182 -7.98 15.11 9.99
CA ASN A 182 -8.87 14.57 11.03
C ASN A 182 -8.07 13.86 12.15
N PRO A 183 -7.66 14.59 13.21
CA PRO A 183 -7.21 13.98 14.46
C PRO A 183 -8.31 13.21 15.20
#